data_AF-A0A8H5FA54-F1
#
_entry.id   AF-A0A8H5FA54-F1
#
_cell.length_a   1.000
_cell.length_b   1.000
_cell.length_c   1.000
_cell.angle_alpha   90.00
_cell.angle_beta   90.00
_cell.angle_gamma   90.00
#
_symmetry.space_group_name_H-M   'P 1'
#
loop_
_entity.id
_entity.type
_entity.pdbx_description
1 polymer ?
#
loop_
_entity_poly.entity_id
_entity_poly.type
_entity_poly.pdbx_seq_one_letter_code
_entity_poly.pdbx_strand_id
1 'polypeptide(L)'
;MTPKSLLSEDTTPAQEFRPGSRPPFFYKSGPDWPDVAPKVRPAIVPQPLKNTWGSVCQRICERLDSCSVRWRSIDPLAFANEDEAKPFCPFIICVGVDPKSVQYEDAVRAAGAVKEVLIDAGCPEVEVGFMEVTYWGSMAAMQCINENRNHSGPDQEQG
;
A
#
# COMPACT_ATOMS: atom_id res chain seq x y z
N MET A 1 11.35 20.78 41.04
CA MET A 1 11.48 21.30 39.65
C MET A 1 11.40 20.11 38.72
N THR A 2 10.23 19.93 38.11
CA THR A 2 9.90 18.79 37.25
C THR A 2 10.01 19.26 35.81
N PRO A 3 10.76 18.59 34.91
CA PRO A 3 10.73 18.96 33.50
C PRO A 3 9.36 18.55 32.92
N LYS A 4 8.70 19.51 32.28
CA LYS A 4 7.48 19.27 31.51
C LYS A 4 7.83 18.43 30.28
N SER A 5 7.15 17.31 30.18
CA SER A 5 6.94 16.57 28.93
C SER A 5 6.37 17.50 27.86
N LEU A 6 7.01 17.51 26.69
CA LEU A 6 6.39 17.85 25.42
C LEU A 6 6.79 16.73 24.44
N LEU A 7 6.00 15.67 24.45
CA LEU A 7 5.83 14.80 23.31
C LEU A 7 5.41 15.69 22.13
N SER A 8 6.31 15.90 21.18
CA SER A 8 5.95 16.46 19.88
C SER A 8 5.16 15.40 19.12
N GLU A 9 3.84 15.58 19.06
CA GLU A 9 2.98 14.94 18.07
C GLU A 9 3.33 15.53 16.69
N ASP A 10 4.48 15.14 16.14
CA ASP A 10 4.87 15.50 14.78
C ASP A 10 4.08 14.61 13.82
N THR A 11 2.81 14.97 13.66
CA THR A 11 1.90 14.37 12.69
C THR A 11 2.43 14.74 11.32
N THR A 12 3.22 13.85 10.71
CA THR A 12 3.59 13.94 9.31
C THR A 12 2.31 14.03 8.48
N PRO A 13 2.12 15.05 7.62
CA PRO A 13 0.89 15.18 6.89
C PRO A 13 0.72 13.97 5.97
N ALA A 14 -0.46 13.34 6.03
CA ALA A 14 -0.90 12.37 5.07
C ALA A 14 -0.63 12.92 3.66
N GLN A 15 -0.02 12.12 2.80
CA GLN A 15 0.35 12.44 1.43
C GLN A 15 -0.75 13.27 0.75
N GLU A 16 -0.57 14.59 0.68
CA GLU A 16 -1.57 15.51 0.11
C GLU A 16 -1.59 15.31 -1.41
N PHE A 17 -2.52 14.47 -1.86
CA PHE A 17 -2.88 14.41 -3.27
C PHE A 17 -3.48 15.76 -3.67
N ARG A 18 -2.93 16.38 -4.71
CA ARG A 18 -3.40 17.69 -5.19
C ARG A 18 -4.91 17.61 -5.49
N PRO A 19 -5.73 18.57 -4.99
CA PRO A 19 -7.14 18.67 -5.36
C PRO A 19 -7.28 18.74 -6.88
N GLY A 20 -8.11 17.88 -7.48
CA GLY A 20 -8.37 17.85 -8.92
C GLY A 20 -7.51 16.90 -9.77
N SER A 21 -6.51 16.22 -9.21
CA SER A 21 -5.80 15.17 -9.96
C SER A 21 -6.58 13.87 -9.95
N ARG A 22 -6.62 13.19 -11.10
CA ARG A 22 -6.96 11.76 -11.16
C ARG A 22 -6.13 11.01 -10.11
N PRO A 23 -6.63 9.89 -9.59
CA PRO A 23 -5.80 8.98 -8.81
C PRO A 23 -4.47 8.78 -9.53
N PRO A 24 -3.32 8.75 -8.83
CA PRO A 24 -1.99 8.71 -9.44
C PRO A 24 -1.70 7.38 -10.17
N PHE A 25 -2.71 6.54 -10.36
CA PHE A 25 -2.55 5.22 -10.94
C PHE A 25 -2.37 5.32 -12.45
N PHE A 26 -1.25 4.83 -12.94
CA PHE A 26 -1.11 4.54 -14.37
C PHE A 26 -1.75 3.18 -14.72
N TYR A 27 -2.02 2.35 -13.71
CA TYR A 27 -2.83 1.14 -13.84
C TYR A 27 -3.62 0.89 -12.54
N LYS A 28 -4.89 0.47 -12.65
CA LYS A 28 -5.71 0.01 -11.53
C LYS A 28 -6.62 -1.13 -12.00
N SER A 29 -6.77 -2.17 -11.19
CA SER A 29 -7.78 -3.21 -11.42
C SER A 29 -9.17 -2.75 -10.96
N GLY A 30 -10.23 -3.40 -11.46
CA GLY A 30 -11.60 -3.14 -11.01
C GLY A 30 -12.28 -2.01 -11.80
N PRO A 31 -13.46 -1.57 -11.37
CA PRO A 31 -14.24 -0.55 -12.08
C PRO A 31 -13.50 0.79 -12.14
N ASP A 32 -13.80 1.56 -13.17
CA ASP A 32 -13.40 2.96 -13.25
C ASP A 32 -13.96 3.71 -12.04
N TRP A 33 -13.16 4.64 -11.52
CA TRP A 33 -13.59 5.49 -10.42
C TRP A 33 -14.44 6.65 -10.94
N PRO A 34 -15.27 7.26 -10.07
CA PRO A 34 -16.06 8.43 -10.45
C PRO A 34 -15.18 9.58 -10.99
N ASP A 35 -15.76 10.42 -11.87
CA ASP A 35 -15.11 11.63 -12.44
C ASP A 35 -14.96 12.78 -11.41
N VAL A 36 -14.68 12.45 -10.16
CA VAL A 36 -14.39 13.40 -9.08
C VAL A 36 -13.01 13.12 -8.51
N ALA A 37 -12.32 14.16 -8.02
CA ALA A 37 -11.02 13.99 -7.42
C ALA A 37 -11.16 13.24 -6.08
N PRO A 38 -10.62 12.01 -5.97
CA PRO A 38 -10.79 11.23 -4.75
C PRO A 38 -9.77 11.64 -3.70
N LYS A 39 -10.18 11.56 -2.44
CA LYS A 39 -9.32 11.79 -1.28
C LYS A 39 -8.95 10.47 -0.62
N VAL A 40 -7.68 10.35 -0.23
CA VAL A 40 -7.21 9.22 0.58
C VAL A 40 -7.83 9.28 1.97
N ARG A 41 -8.24 8.11 2.46
CA ARG A 41 -8.77 7.88 3.80
C ARG A 41 -8.00 6.74 4.47
N PRO A 42 -8.03 6.64 5.82
CA PRO A 42 -7.56 5.44 6.51
C PRO A 42 -8.27 4.20 5.97
N ALA A 43 -7.49 3.18 5.62
CA ALA A 43 -8.03 1.93 5.11
C ALA A 43 -8.70 1.12 6.22
N ILE A 44 -9.84 0.51 5.91
CA ILE A 44 -10.48 -0.44 6.82
C ILE A 44 -10.00 -1.83 6.41
N VAL A 45 -9.08 -2.39 7.19
CA VAL A 45 -8.51 -3.72 6.92
C VAL A 45 -9.64 -4.77 6.90
N PRO A 46 -9.81 -5.51 5.79
CA PRO A 46 -10.79 -6.59 5.70
C PRO A 46 -10.63 -7.60 6.83
N GLN A 47 -11.76 -8.14 7.33
CA GLN A 47 -11.74 -9.15 8.40
C GLN A 47 -10.80 -10.33 8.10
N PRO A 48 -10.74 -10.88 6.87
CA PRO A 48 -9.83 -11.97 6.55
C PRO A 48 -8.34 -11.61 6.67
N LEU A 49 -7.99 -10.33 6.55
CA LEU A 49 -6.61 -9.84 6.58
C LEU A 49 -6.13 -9.43 7.97
N LYS A 50 -7.03 -9.21 8.94
CA LYS A 50 -6.67 -8.61 10.25
C LYS A 50 -5.53 -9.33 10.99
N ASN A 51 -5.48 -10.65 10.92
CA ASN A 51 -4.48 -11.47 11.61
C ASN A 51 -3.45 -12.08 10.64
N THR A 52 -3.62 -11.90 9.33
CA THR A 52 -2.79 -12.53 8.29
C THR A 52 -2.07 -11.48 7.44
N TRP A 53 -2.27 -10.19 7.71
CA TRP A 53 -1.74 -9.09 6.90
C TRP A 53 -0.23 -9.19 6.67
N GLY A 54 0.55 -9.49 7.71
CA GLY A 54 2.01 -9.65 7.58
C GLY A 54 2.42 -10.74 6.58
N SER A 55 1.79 -11.93 6.65
CA SER A 55 2.10 -13.03 5.72
C SER A 55 1.55 -12.77 4.31
N VAL A 56 0.41 -12.10 4.21
CA VAL A 56 -0.14 -11.65 2.92
C VAL A 56 0.77 -10.61 2.27
N CYS A 57 1.23 -9.60 3.01
CA CYS A 57 2.21 -8.63 2.54
C CYS A 57 3.48 -9.31 2.03
N GLN A 58 4.03 -10.27 2.78
CA GLN A 58 5.21 -11.00 2.35
C GLN A 58 4.98 -11.71 1.00
N ARG A 59 3.86 -12.43 0.85
CA ARG A 59 3.50 -13.08 -0.41
C ARG A 59 3.31 -12.09 -1.55
N ILE A 60 2.79 -10.89 -1.28
CA ILE A 60 2.67 -9.81 -2.26
C ILE A 60 4.06 -9.35 -2.71
N CYS A 61 5.00 -9.10 -1.79
CA CYS A 61 6.39 -8.75 -2.11
C CYS A 61 7.03 -9.81 -3.01
N GLU A 62 6.92 -11.09 -2.63
CA GLU A 62 7.46 -12.22 -3.41
C GLU A 62 6.87 -12.27 -4.84
N ARG A 63 5.58 -11.98 -5.00
CA ARG A 63 4.94 -11.90 -6.32
C ARG A 63 5.46 -10.74 -7.15
N LEU A 64 5.59 -9.55 -6.56
CA LEU A 64 6.13 -8.38 -7.25
C LEU A 64 7.60 -8.61 -7.68
N ASP A 65 8.41 -9.21 -6.82
CA ASP A 65 9.80 -9.59 -7.11
C ASP A 65 9.88 -10.60 -8.25
N SER A 66 9.03 -11.63 -8.23
CA SER A 66 8.96 -12.62 -9.31
C SER A 66 8.53 -12.03 -10.66
N CYS A 67 7.79 -10.92 -10.63
CA CYS A 67 7.41 -10.16 -11.83
C CYS A 67 8.49 -9.17 -12.29
N SER A 68 9.66 -9.11 -11.61
CA SER A 68 10.73 -8.15 -11.87
C SER A 68 10.29 -6.68 -11.76
N VAL A 69 9.26 -6.41 -10.94
CA VAL A 69 8.78 -5.05 -10.66
C VAL A 69 9.72 -4.39 -9.67
N ARG A 70 10.24 -3.21 -9.99
CA ARG A 70 10.97 -2.37 -9.03
C ARG A 70 10.00 -1.58 -8.16
N TRP A 71 9.39 -2.27 -7.21
CA TRP A 71 8.47 -1.66 -6.26
C TRP A 71 9.22 -0.97 -5.11
N ARG A 72 8.61 0.09 -4.57
CA ARG A 72 9.11 0.89 -3.44
C ARG A 72 8.21 0.86 -2.23
N SER A 73 6.90 0.76 -2.45
CA SER A 73 5.92 0.73 -1.37
C SER A 73 4.75 -0.17 -1.73
N ILE A 74 4.13 -0.71 -0.68
CA ILE A 74 2.87 -1.44 -0.73
C ILE A 74 2.00 -0.83 0.37
N ASP A 75 1.06 0.01 -0.04
CA ASP A 75 0.27 0.82 0.89
C ASP A 75 -1.21 0.41 0.80
N PRO A 76 -1.81 -0.14 1.88
CA PRO A 76 -3.25 -0.35 1.93
C PRO A 76 -3.94 1.00 2.14
N LEU A 77 -4.69 1.46 1.14
CA LEU A 77 -5.40 2.75 1.16
C LEU A 77 -6.91 2.58 1.02
N ALA A 78 -7.65 3.63 1.37
CA ALA A 78 -9.05 3.81 1.02
C ALA A 78 -9.25 5.13 0.29
N PHE A 79 -10.28 5.21 -0.56
CA PHE A 79 -10.63 6.40 -1.32
C PHE A 79 -12.11 6.73 -1.18
N ALA A 80 -12.39 8.01 -0.98
CA ALA A 80 -13.72 8.59 -0.87
C ALA A 80 -13.81 9.88 -1.69
N ASN A 81 -15.03 10.29 -2.03
CA ASN A 81 -15.26 11.61 -2.62
C ASN A 81 -14.98 12.71 -1.59
N GLU A 82 -14.68 13.91 -2.07
CA GLU A 82 -14.61 15.11 -1.23
C GLU A 82 -15.98 15.27 -0.52
N ASP A 83 -15.96 15.39 0.80
CA ASP A 83 -17.13 15.47 1.70
C ASP A 83 -17.93 14.18 1.96
N GLU A 84 -17.50 13.03 1.42
CA GLU A 84 -18.09 11.74 1.78
C GLU A 84 -17.31 11.02 2.89
N ALA A 85 -18.04 10.60 3.94
CA ALA A 85 -17.49 9.81 5.04
C ALA A 85 -17.31 8.33 4.64
N LYS A 86 -18.18 7.81 3.77
CA LYS A 86 -18.11 6.43 3.32
C LYS A 86 -17.19 6.35 2.09
N PRO A 87 -16.13 5.53 2.14
CA PRO A 87 -15.29 5.33 0.97
C PRO A 87 -16.05 4.53 -0.12
N PHE A 88 -15.92 4.96 -1.36
CA PHE A 88 -16.37 4.16 -2.52
C PHE A 88 -15.41 3.00 -2.78
N CYS A 89 -14.14 3.14 -2.38
CA CYS A 89 -13.13 2.10 -2.39
C CYS A 89 -12.55 1.95 -0.97
N PRO A 90 -13.12 1.07 -0.11
CA PRO A 90 -12.76 0.97 1.31
C PRO A 90 -11.39 0.34 1.56
N PHE A 91 -10.84 -0.38 0.58
CA PHE A 91 -9.54 -1.04 0.68
C PHE A 91 -8.99 -1.33 -0.73
N ILE A 92 -7.80 -0.80 -1.03
CA ILE A 92 -7.03 -1.05 -2.26
C ILE A 92 -5.55 -1.20 -1.90
N ILE A 93 -4.86 -2.12 -2.57
CA ILE A 93 -3.41 -2.24 -2.48
C ILE A 93 -2.76 -1.30 -3.49
N CYS A 94 -2.05 -0.29 -3.00
CA CYS A 94 -1.30 0.64 -3.83
C CYS A 94 0.17 0.21 -3.89
N VAL A 95 0.66 -0.12 -5.07
CA VAL A 95 2.06 -0.41 -5.32
C VAL A 95 2.73 0.84 -5.87
N GLY A 96 3.61 1.44 -5.07
CA GLY A 96 4.46 2.55 -5.49
C GLY A 96 5.68 2.04 -6.24
N VAL A 97 5.98 2.59 -7.40
CA VAL A 97 7.15 2.24 -8.23
C VAL A 97 7.96 3.46 -8.62
N ASP A 98 9.22 3.26 -9.01
CA ASP A 98 10.04 4.34 -9.59
C ASP A 98 9.36 4.91 -10.85
N PRO A 99 9.42 6.23 -11.08
CA PRO A 99 8.89 6.81 -12.31
C PRO A 99 9.48 6.14 -13.55
N LYS A 100 8.62 5.77 -14.50
CA LYS A 100 8.94 5.14 -15.79
C LYS A 100 9.68 3.80 -15.67
N SER A 101 9.67 3.17 -14.49
CA SER A 101 10.39 1.92 -14.26
C SER A 101 9.62 0.66 -14.64
N VAL A 102 8.30 0.76 -14.74
CA VAL A 102 7.37 -0.34 -15.02
C VAL A 102 6.51 0.04 -16.21
N GLN A 103 6.44 -0.83 -17.21
CA GLN A 103 5.54 -0.65 -18.35
C GLN A 103 4.11 -1.02 -17.97
N TYR A 104 3.13 -0.52 -18.72
CA TYR A 104 1.72 -0.75 -18.43
C TYR A 104 1.38 -2.26 -18.39
N GLU A 105 1.86 -3.03 -19.36
CA GLU A 105 1.62 -4.47 -19.47
C GLU A 105 2.23 -5.25 -18.29
N ASP A 106 3.40 -4.81 -17.80
CA ASP A 106 4.03 -5.40 -16.63
C ASP A 106 3.26 -5.11 -15.36
N ALA A 107 2.70 -3.90 -15.20
CA ALA A 107 1.81 -3.57 -14.09
C ALA A 107 0.51 -4.38 -14.12
N VAL A 108 -0.09 -4.59 -15.29
CA VAL A 108 -1.26 -5.45 -15.46
C VAL A 108 -0.96 -6.87 -14.99
N ARG A 109 0.14 -7.46 -15.47
CA ARG A 109 0.58 -8.80 -15.10
C ARG A 109 0.87 -8.92 -13.60
N ALA A 110 1.63 -7.99 -13.05
CA ALA A 110 2.00 -7.98 -11.65
C ALA A 110 0.78 -7.81 -10.73
N ALA A 111 -0.16 -6.94 -11.11
CA ALA A 111 -1.42 -6.80 -10.39
C ALA A 111 -2.25 -8.09 -10.40
N GLY A 112 -2.28 -8.82 -11.52
CA GLY A 112 -2.89 -10.15 -11.59
C GLY A 112 -2.30 -11.11 -10.55
N ALA A 113 -0.97 -11.17 -10.48
CA ALA A 113 -0.26 -12.01 -9.50
C ALA A 113 -0.53 -11.60 -8.04
N VAL A 114 -0.63 -10.29 -7.75
CA VAL A 114 -1.03 -9.79 -6.43
C VAL A 114 -2.48 -10.16 -6.12
N LYS A 115 -3.38 -10.06 -7.10
CA LYS A 115 -4.78 -10.46 -6.93
C LYS A 115 -4.94 -11.93 -6.59
N GLU A 116 -4.13 -12.83 -7.14
CA GLU A 116 -4.15 -14.25 -6.75
C GLU A 116 -3.89 -14.42 -5.25
N VAL A 117 -2.91 -13.69 -4.70
CA VAL A 117 -2.62 -13.72 -3.25
C VAL A 117 -3.79 -13.21 -2.42
N LEU A 118 -4.46 -12.14 -2.88
CA LEU A 118 -5.63 -11.56 -2.20
C LEU A 118 -6.85 -12.49 -2.26
N ILE A 119 -7.05 -13.19 -3.39
CA ILE A 119 -8.09 -14.22 -3.55
C ILE A 119 -7.84 -15.35 -2.55
N ASP A 120 -6.62 -15.87 -2.48
CA ASP A 120 -6.23 -16.92 -1.52
C ASP A 120 -6.42 -16.49 -0.06
N ALA A 121 -6.25 -15.20 0.21
CA ALA A 121 -6.46 -14.60 1.53
C ALA A 121 -7.95 -14.33 1.85
N GLY A 122 -8.87 -14.65 0.93
CA GLY A 122 -10.31 -14.46 1.11
C GLY A 122 -10.79 -13.04 0.83
N CYS A 123 -10.06 -12.26 0.03
CA CYS A 123 -10.36 -10.88 -0.33
C CYS A 123 -10.37 -10.66 -1.86
N PRO A 124 -11.21 -11.39 -2.63
CA PRO A 124 -11.22 -11.33 -4.08
C PRO A 124 -11.65 -9.97 -4.67
N GLU A 125 -12.37 -9.17 -3.88
CA GLU A 125 -12.87 -7.86 -4.24
C GLU A 125 -11.81 -6.75 -4.13
N VAL A 126 -10.68 -7.01 -3.46
CA VAL A 126 -9.65 -6.00 -3.25
C VAL A 126 -8.98 -5.66 -4.58
N GLU A 127 -8.95 -4.37 -4.86
CA GLU A 127 -8.31 -3.81 -6.04
C GLU A 127 -6.79 -3.67 -5.81
N VAL A 128 -6.04 -3.63 -6.91
CA VAL A 128 -4.61 -3.36 -6.93
C VAL A 128 -4.36 -2.21 -7.91
N GLY A 129 -3.65 -1.18 -7.44
CA GLY A 129 -3.27 -0.01 -8.21
C GLY A 129 -1.76 0.19 -8.23
N PHE A 130 -1.22 0.63 -9.37
CA PHE A 130 0.18 0.95 -9.57
C PHE A 130 0.35 2.44 -9.82
N MET A 131 1.22 3.07 -9.04
CA MET A 131 1.48 4.51 -9.09
C MET A 131 2.96 4.82 -9.05
N GLU A 132 3.36 5.90 -9.73
CA GLU A 132 4.75 6.37 -9.68
C GLU A 132 4.97 7.20 -8.41
N VAL A 133 6.05 6.93 -7.69
CA VAL A 133 6.41 7.65 -6.45
C VAL A 133 7.80 8.30 -6.56
N THR A 134 7.87 9.61 -6.30
CA THR A 134 9.11 10.40 -6.42
C THR A 134 9.79 10.67 -5.08
N TYR A 135 9.17 10.34 -3.94
CA TYR A 135 9.70 10.63 -2.61
C TYR A 135 9.79 9.36 -1.74
N TRP A 136 10.85 9.29 -0.92
CA TRP A 136 11.21 8.14 -0.05
C TRP A 136 10.41 8.07 1.27
N GLY A 137 9.37 8.89 1.43
CA GLY A 137 8.79 9.23 2.73
C GLY A 137 7.43 8.61 3.06
N SER A 138 6.99 7.51 2.42
CA SER A 138 5.81 6.80 2.95
C SER A 138 6.27 5.87 4.10
N MET A 139 5.80 6.18 5.31
CA MET A 139 6.06 5.41 6.53
C MET A 139 5.52 3.97 6.47
N ALA A 140 4.57 3.67 5.56
CA ALA A 140 3.92 2.36 5.47
C ALA A 140 4.82 1.29 4.83
N ALA A 141 5.70 1.65 3.86
CA ALA A 141 6.72 0.72 3.34
C ALA A 141 7.75 0.34 4.41
N MET A 142 8.15 1.31 5.25
CA MET A 142 9.08 1.08 6.35
C MET A 142 8.50 0.15 7.42
N GLN A 143 7.18 0.17 7.65
CA GLN A 143 6.55 -0.69 8.64
C GLN A 143 6.54 -2.17 8.22
N CYS A 144 6.18 -2.47 6.96
CA CYS A 144 6.25 -3.84 6.43
C CYS A 144 7.70 -4.39 6.39
N ILE A 145 8.68 -3.54 6.06
CA ILE A 145 10.09 -3.94 6.02
C ILE A 145 10.69 -4.09 7.43
N ASN A 146 10.35 -3.21 8.38
CA ASN A 146 10.90 -3.26 9.75
C ASN A 146 10.33 -4.40 10.59
N GLU A 147 9.06 -4.78 10.40
CA GLU A 147 8.45 -5.90 11.13
C GLU A 147 9.10 -7.25 10.78
N ASN A 148 9.61 -7.41 9.55
CA ASN A 148 10.38 -8.60 9.11
C ASN A 148 11.82 -8.65 9.65
N ARG A 149 12.47 -7.49 9.88
CA ARG A 149 13.82 -7.46 10.47
C ARG A 149 13.83 -7.80 11.96
N ASN A 150 12.75 -7.56 12.68
CA ASN A 150 12.66 -7.88 14.11
C ASN A 150 12.28 -9.33 14.42
N HIS A 151 11.83 -10.11 13.43
CA HIS A 151 11.57 -11.55 13.57
C HIS A 151 12.72 -12.44 13.05
N SER A 152 13.73 -11.84 12.41
CA SER A 152 14.96 -12.52 12.01
C SER A 152 16.07 -12.14 13.00
N GLY A 153 15.97 -12.62 14.24
CA GLY A 153 17.11 -12.63 15.15
C GLY A 153 18.22 -13.54 14.58
N PRO A 154 19.50 -13.27 14.85
CA PRO A 154 20.56 -14.13 14.36
C PRO A 154 20.45 -15.50 15.02
N ASP A 155 20.17 -16.53 14.21
CA ASP A 155 20.40 -17.91 14.61
C ASP A 155 21.87 -18.03 15.03
N GLN A 156 22.06 -18.58 16.23
CA GLN A 156 23.36 -18.78 16.83
C GLN A 156 24.17 -19.75 15.98
N GLU A 157 25.27 -19.27 15.41
CA GLU A 157 26.36 -20.12 14.94
C GLU A 157 27.14 -20.56 16.18
N GLN A 158 26.78 -21.73 16.74
CA GLN A 158 27.67 -22.51 17.61
C GLN A 158 28.29 -23.62 16.76
N GLY A 159 29.59 -23.48 16.50
CA GLY A 159 30.52 -24.50 16.03
C GLY A 159 31.85 -24.31 16.72
#